data_AF-A0A963GHJ6-F1
#
_entry.id   AF-A0A963GHJ6-F1
#
_cell.length_a   1.000
_cell.length_b   1.000
_cell.length_c   1.000
_cell.angle_alpha   90.00
_cell.angle_beta   90.00
_cell.angle_gamma   90.00
#
_symmetry.space_group_name_H-M   'P 1'
#
loop_
_entity.id
_entity.type
_entity.pdbx_description
1 polymer ?
#
loop_
_entity_poly.entity_id
_entity_poly.type
_entity_poly.pdbx_seq_one_letter_code
_entity_poly.pdbx_strand_id
1 'polypeptide(L)' 'MIELLLGPLSPGLWLGLVLTAAFTSMMTAALGAGGGVMLLAVMAQVLPPQVIIPVHGIVQMGSNLGRAIMAWRHIDW' A
#
# COMPACT_ATOMS: atom_id res chain seq x y z
N MET A 1 3.04 9.87 -17.40
CA MET A 1 2.51 9.48 -16.07
C MET A 1 2.95 8.07 -15.67
N ILE A 2 2.74 7.04 -16.50
CA ILE A 2 3.27 5.67 -16.25
C ILE A 2 4.81 5.63 -16.26
N GLU A 3 5.48 6.38 -17.14
CA GLU A 3 6.95 6.53 -17.15
C GLU A 3 7.51 7.13 -15.84
N LEU A 4 6.76 8.04 -15.19
CA LEU A 4 7.14 8.60 -13.88
C LEU A 4 6.98 7.57 -12.76
N LEU A 5 6.02 6.66 -12.92
CA LEU A 5 5.76 5.57 -12.00
C LEU A 5 6.87 4.53 -12.14
N LEU A 6 7.02 3.92 -13.32
CA LEU A 6 7.81 2.70 -13.56
C LEU A 6 9.25 2.94 -14.03
N GLY A 7 9.57 4.13 -14.54
CA GLY A 7 10.84 4.41 -15.23
C GLY A 7 12.12 4.54 -14.37
N PRO A 8 12.09 4.99 -13.09
CA PRO A 8 13.32 5.25 -12.35
C PRO A 8 13.77 4.13 -11.40
N LEU A 9 12.97 3.08 -11.15
CA LEU A 9 13.24 2.12 -10.07
C LEU A 9 13.61 0.73 -10.59
N SER A 10 14.57 0.07 -9.95
CA SER A 10 14.93 -1.30 -10.27
C SER A 10 13.77 -2.27 -9.95
N PRO A 11 13.63 -3.39 -10.67
CA PRO A 11 12.61 -4.40 -10.38
C PRO A 11 12.66 -4.94 -8.94
N GLY A 12 13.86 -5.02 -8.36
CA GLY A 12 14.05 -5.45 -6.97
C GLY A 12 13.40 -4.49 -5.97
N LEU A 13 13.45 -3.18 -6.24
CA LEU A 13 12.81 -2.19 -5.37
C LEU A 13 11.28 -2.28 -5.46
N TRP A 14 10.74 -2.49 -6.66
CA TRP A 14 9.31 -2.75 -6.84
C TRP A 14 8.84 -3.96 -6.05
N LEU A 15 9.59 -5.06 -6.12
CA LEU A 15 9.30 -6.24 -5.31
C LEU A 15 9.34 -5.91 -3.81
N GLY A 16 10.35 -5.15 -3.37
CA GLY A 16 10.46 -4.68 -1.99
C GLY A 16 9.25 -3.86 -1.53
N LEU A 17 8.76 -2.95 -2.38
CA LEU A 17 7.56 -2.15 -2.10
C LEU A 17 6.30 -3.01 -2.02
N VAL A 18 6.15 -4.02 -2.88
CA VAL A 18 5.04 -4.98 -2.83
C VAL A 18 5.07 -5.79 -1.54
N LEU A 19 6.24 -6.30 -1.14
CA LEU A 19 6.38 -7.05 0.12
C LEU A 19 6.09 -6.16 1.34
N THR A 20 6.57 -4.91 1.32
CA THR A 20 6.29 -3.92 2.36
C THR A 20 4.79 -3.59 2.43
N ALA A 21 4.13 -3.42 1.28
CA ALA A 21 2.69 -3.20 1.20
C ALA A 21 1.89 -4.38 1.81
N ALA A 22 2.29 -5.62 1.52
CA ALA A 22 1.67 -6.80 2.11
C ALA A 22 1.86 -6.84 3.64
N PHE A 23 3.09 -6.59 4.12
CA PHE A 23 3.41 -6.55 5.55
C PHE A 23 2.64 -5.46 6.29
N THR A 24 2.60 -4.24 5.75
CA THR A 24 1.87 -3.12 6.37
C THR A 24 0.36 -3.33 6.35
N SER A 25 -0.18 -4.01 5.33
CA SER A 25 -1.57 -4.46 5.30
C SER A 25 -1.86 -5.47 6.42
N MET A 26 -0.96 -6.45 6.65
CA MET A 26 -1.05 -7.39 7.77
C MET A 26 -1.03 -6.66 9.12
N MET A 27 -0.16 -5.65 9.29
CA MET A 27 -0.14 -4.83 10.50
C MET A 27 -1.43 -4.05 10.72
N THR A 28 -2.02 -3.51 9.64
CA THR A 28 -3.33 -2.85 9.74
C THR A 28 -4.43 -3.83 10.17
N ALA A 29 -4.41 -5.06 9.65
CA ALA A 29 -5.36 -6.09 10.05
C ALA A 29 -5.16 -6.54 11.52
N ALA A 30 -3.91 -6.65 11.98
CA ALA A 30 -3.58 -7.11 13.34
C ALA A 30 -3.78 -6.02 14.41
N LEU A 31 -3.43 -4.77 14.11
CA LEU A 31 -3.43 -3.65 15.07
C LEU A 31 -4.61 -2.68 14.87
N GLY A 32 -5.39 -2.86 13.80
CA GLY A 32 -6.53 -2.01 13.44
C GLY A 32 -6.17 -0.76 12.63
N ALA A 33 -4.98 -0.16 12.84
CA ALA A 33 -4.55 1.05 12.14
C ALA A 33 -3.01 1.17 12.03
N GLY A 34 -2.53 2.15 11.26
CA GLY A 34 -1.13 2.56 11.24
C GLY A 34 -0.24 1.96 10.14
N GLY A 35 -0.61 0.83 9.54
CA GLY A 35 0.18 0.23 8.45
C GLY A 35 0.34 1.15 7.23
N GLY A 36 -0.69 1.93 6.91
CA GLY A 36 -0.58 2.95 5.85
C GLY A 36 0.50 4.02 6.11
N VAL A 37 0.65 4.44 7.37
CA VAL A 37 1.69 5.40 7.79
C VAL A 37 3.07 4.76 7.71
N MET A 38 3.21 3.49 8.10
CA MET A 38 4.46 2.73 7.93
C MET A 38 4.85 2.62 6.45
N LEU A 39 3.88 2.36 5.58
CA LEU A 39 4.13 2.29 4.13
C LEU A 39 4.56 3.66 3.58
N LEU A 40 3.92 4.76 4.00
CA LEU A 40 4.32 6.12 3.65
C LEU A 40 5.76 6.41 4.08
N ALA A 41 6.16 5.99 5.28
CA ALA A 41 7.51 6.18 5.78
C ALA A 41 8.56 5.49 4.90
N VAL A 42 8.28 4.26 4.43
CA VAL A 42 9.17 3.53 3.50
C VAL A 42 9.19 4.19 2.13
N MET A 43 8.02 4.52 1.57
CA MET A 43 7.93 5.17 0.25
C MET A 43 8.65 6.52 0.22
N ALA A 44 8.62 7.29 1.30
CA ALA A 44 9.34 8.57 1.41
C ALA A 44 10.86 8.45 1.27
N GLN A 45 11.44 7.27 1.50
CA GLN A 45 12.88 7.04 1.34
C GLN A 45 13.30 6.76 -0.11
N VAL A 46 12.37 6.31 -0.95
CA VAL A 46 12.72 5.70 -2.26
C VAL A 46 11.92 6.23 -3.44
N LEU A 47 10.80 6.90 -3.21
CA LEU A 47 9.93 7.45 -4.24
C LEU A 47 9.94 8.98 -4.24
N PRO A 48 9.87 9.62 -5.42
CA PRO A 48 9.59 11.05 -5.53
C PRO A 48 8.22 11.42 -4.91
N PRO A 49 8.09 12.58 -4.23
CA PRO A 49 6.85 12.99 -3.57
C PRO A 49 5.59 12.95 -4.46
N GLN A 50 5.75 13.24 -5.75
CA GLN A 50 4.68 13.29 -6.74
C GLN A 50 4.03 11.92 -7.01
N VAL A 51 4.76 10.82 -6.78
CA VAL A 51 4.26 9.45 -6.97
C VAL A 51 3.88 8.74 -5.67
N ILE A 52 4.33 9.24 -4.51
CA ILE A 52 4.01 8.62 -3.21
C ILE A 52 2.50 8.53 -2.97
N ILE A 53 1.78 9.66 -3.09
CA ILE A 53 0.35 9.72 -2.80
C ILE A 53 -0.47 8.80 -3.71
N PRO A 54 -0.32 8.82 -5.05
CA PRO A 54 -1.10 7.92 -5.92
C PRO A 54 -0.75 6.44 -5.73
N VAL A 55 0.54 6.09 -5.55
CA VAL A 55 0.95 4.71 -5.26
C VAL A 55 0.35 4.22 -3.95
N HIS A 56 0.46 5.04 -2.89
CA HIS A 56 -0.14 4.76 -1.60
C HIS A 56 -1.65 4.52 -1.73
N GLY A 57 -2.36 5.42 -2.42
CA GLY A 57 -3.81 5.34 -2.61
C GLY A 57 -4.24 4.03 -3.27
N ILE A 58 -3.54 3.60 -4.33
CA ILE A 58 -3.84 2.33 -5.01
C ILE A 58 -3.64 1.13 -4.07
N VAL A 59 -2.52 1.10 -3.34
CA VAL A 59 -2.24 0.02 -2.37
C VAL A 59 -3.30 -0.02 -1.27
N GLN A 60 -3.70 1.15 -0.75
CA GLN A 60 -4.71 1.25 0.30
C GLN A 60 -6.11 0.87 -0.19
N MET A 61 -6.46 1.24 -1.43
CA MET A 61 -7.70 0.77 -2.05
C MET A 61 -7.72 -0.75 -2.12
N GLY A 62 -6.64 -1.39 -2.59
CA GLY A 62 -6.54 -2.85 -2.62
C GLY A 62 -6.65 -3.49 -1.23
N SER A 63 -5.90 -2.98 -0.25
CA SER A 63 -5.89 -3.47 1.13
C SER A 63 -7.27 -3.33 1.81
N ASN A 64 -7.91 -2.17 1.69
CA ASN A 64 -9.22 -1.89 2.28
C ASN A 64 -10.32 -2.69 1.59
N LEU A 65 -10.27 -2.81 0.26
CA LEU A 65 -11.23 -3.60 -0.52
C LEU A 65 -11.15 -5.08 -0.12
N GLY A 66 -9.94 -5.63 0.04
CA GLY A 66 -9.76 -7.00 0.52
C GLY A 66 -10.41 -7.24 1.88
N ARG A 67 -10.26 -6.30 2.82
CA ARG A 67 -10.94 -6.37 4.13
C ARG A 67 -12.45 -6.22 4.01
N ALA A 68 -12.92 -5.29 3.19
CA ALA A 68 -14.35 -5.09 2.96
C ALA A 68 -15.00 -6.37 2.39
N ILE A 69 -14.35 -7.03 1.41
CA ILE A 69 -14.82 -8.31 0.84
C ILE A 69 -14.84 -9.41 1.91
N MET A 70 -13.80 -9.52 2.73
CA MET A 70 -13.72 -10.52 3.80
C MET A 70 -14.79 -10.31 4.89
N ALA A 71 -15.07 -9.06 5.23
CA ALA A 71 -16.07 -8.69 6.23
C ALA A 71 -17.50 -8.66 5.67
N TRP A 72 -17.69 -8.66 4.34
CA TRP A 72 -18.99 -8.43 3.69
C TRP A 72 -20.11 -9.34 4.21
N ARG A 73 -19.80 -10.60 4.49
CA ARG A 73 -20.79 -11.59 5.00
C ARG A 73 -21.17 -11.40 6.47
N HIS A 74 -20.45 -10.57 7.21
CA HIS A 74 -20.68 -10.27 8.63
C HIS A 74 -21.32 -8.89 8.83
N ILE A 75 -21.78 -8.24 7.76
CA ILE A 75 -22.51 -6.97 7.84
C ILE A 75 -23.95 -7.29 8.24
N ASP A 76 -24.32 -6.91 9.46
CA ASP A 76 -25.71 -6.87 9.93
C ASP A 76 -26.32 -5.52 9.52
N TRP A 77 -27.43 -5.56 8.78
CA TRP A 77 -28.15 -4.40 8.23
C TRP A 77 -29.31 -3.96 9.12
#